data_AF-A0A653Z3L8-F1
#
_entry.id   AF-A0A653Z3L8-F1
#
_cell.length_a   1.000
_cell.length_b   1.000
_cell.length_c   1.000
_cell.angle_alpha   90.00
_cell.angle_beta   90.00
_cell.angle_gamma   90.00
#
_symmetry.space_group_name_H-M   'P 1'
#
loop_
_entity.id
_entity.type
_entity.pdbx_description
1 polymer ?
#
loop_
_entity_poly.entity_id
_entity_poly.type
_entity_poly.pdbx_seq_one_letter_code
_entity_poly.pdbx_strand_id
1 'polypeptide(L)' 'MFGLFKSDPAKKLRKQYSAKLEEAMQAQRNGDIRSYSMLTEEAQALWAQLEPLERAKQ' A
#
# COMPACT_ATOMS: atom_id res chain seq x y z
N MET A 1 0.09 -20.80 23.39
CA MET A 1 -0.69 -19.55 23.44
C MET A 1 0.19 -18.39 22.98
N PHE A 2 -0.29 -17.58 22.03
CA PHE A 2 0.14 -16.20 21.67
C PHE A 2 1.63 -15.88 21.48
N GLY A 3 2.31 -16.57 20.56
CA GLY A 3 3.68 -16.22 20.13
C GLY A 3 3.79 -15.45 18.80
N LEU A 4 2.70 -14.91 18.23
CA LEU A 4 2.62 -14.62 16.78
C LEU A 4 2.37 -13.16 16.37
N PHE A 5 2.68 -12.17 17.21
CA PHE A 5 2.56 -10.76 16.81
C PHE A 5 3.87 -10.00 16.91
N LYS A 6 4.91 -10.48 16.21
CA LYS A 6 5.90 -9.53 15.69
C LYS A 6 5.24 -8.81 14.53
N SER A 7 4.70 -7.62 14.80
CA SER A 7 4.11 -6.74 13.81
C SER A 7 5.19 -6.39 12.79
N ASP A 8 5.17 -7.04 11.64
CA ASP A 8 6.06 -6.72 10.55
C ASP A 8 5.59 -5.39 9.93
N PRO A 9 6.34 -4.28 10.13
CA PRO A 9 5.92 -2.97 9.65
C PRO A 9 5.81 -2.95 8.11
N ALA A 10 6.64 -3.72 7.41
CA ALA A 10 6.57 -3.84 5.96
C ALA A 10 5.28 -4.55 5.53
N LYS A 11 4.87 -5.61 6.26
CA LYS A 11 3.60 -6.31 5.99
C LYS A 11 2.39 -5.39 6.16
N LYS A 12 2.43 -4.49 7.15
CA LYS A 12 1.37 -3.48 7.35
C LYS A 12 1.33 -2.48 6.19
N LEU A 13 2.47 -1.91 5.81
CA LEU A 13 2.57 -0.97 4.69
C LEU A 13 2.17 -1.60 3.36
N ARG A 14 2.58 -2.85 3.11
CA ARG A 14 2.18 -3.61 1.91
C ARG A 14 0.67 -3.79 1.83
N LYS A 15 0.01 -4.11 2.95
CA LYS A 15 -1.46 -4.23 2.98
C LYS A 15 -2.14 -2.89 2.65
N GLN A 16 -1.63 -1.80 3.21
CA GLN A 16 -2.16 -0.45 2.92
C GLN A 16 -1.95 -0.06 1.46
N TYR A 17 -0.76 -0.32 0.92
CA TYR A 17 -0.42 -0.09 -0.48
C TYR A 17 -1.37 -0.84 -1.42
N SER A 18 -1.58 -2.14 -1.17
CA SER A 18 -2.49 -2.95 -1.98
C SER A 18 -3.93 -2.46 -1.91
N ALA A 19 -4.42 -2.05 -0.73
CA ALA A 19 -5.75 -1.48 -0.59
C ALA A 19 -5.91 -0.18 -1.40
N LYS A 20 -4.91 0.70 -1.36
CA LYS A 20 -4.93 1.95 -2.14
C LYS A 20 -4.89 1.72 -3.64
N LEU A 21 -4.13 0.73 -4.12
CA LEU A 21 -4.18 0.33 -5.52
C LEU A 21 -5.54 -0.23 -5.93
N GLU A 22 -6.19 -1.01 -5.07
CA GLU A 22 -7.53 -1.54 -5.34
C GLU A 22 -8.57 -0.41 -5.43
N GLU A 23 -8.54 0.54 -4.49
CA GLU A 23 -9.36 1.76 -4.53
C GLU A 23 -9.10 2.56 -5.81
N ALA A 24 -7.83 2.75 -6.19
CA ALA A 24 -7.45 3.44 -7.41
C ALA A 24 -8.00 2.73 -8.66
N MET A 25 -7.90 1.40 -8.74
CA MET A 25 -8.44 0.62 -9.84
C MET A 25 -9.97 0.77 -9.96
N GLN A 26 -10.68 0.78 -8.83
CA GLN A 26 -12.12 1.01 -8.82
C GLN A 26 -12.46 2.43 -9.30
N ALA A 27 -11.72 3.44 -8.84
CA ALA A 27 -11.88 4.83 -9.30
C ALA A 27 -11.64 4.95 -10.82
N GLN A 28 -10.57 4.34 -11.32
CA GLN A 28 -10.26 4.31 -12.76
C GLN A 28 -11.38 3.62 -13.55
N ARG A 29 -11.88 2.47 -13.10
CA ARG A 29 -12.96 1.73 -13.76
C ARG A 29 -14.28 2.52 -13.80
N ASN A 30 -14.52 3.35 -12.78
CA ASN A 30 -15.69 4.22 -12.70
C ASN A 30 -15.50 5.55 -13.46
N GLY A 31 -14.31 5.79 -14.04
CA GLY A 31 -13.98 7.02 -14.75
C GLY A 31 -13.67 8.22 -13.84
N ASP A 32 -13.49 8.00 -12.53
CA ASP A 32 -13.08 9.04 -11.58
C ASP A 32 -11.56 9.23 -11.62
N ILE A 33 -11.12 9.98 -12.62
CA ILE A 33 -9.70 10.26 -12.86
C ILE A 33 -9.07 11.04 -11.70
N ARG A 34 -9.82 11.94 -11.05
CA ARG A 34 -9.30 12.75 -9.95
C ARG A 34 -8.96 11.87 -8.76
N SER A 35 -9.91 11.02 -8.34
CA SER A 35 -9.67 10.08 -7.24
C SER A 35 -8.60 9.07 -7.62
N TYR A 36 -8.59 8.57 -8.85
CA TYR A 36 -7.52 7.68 -9.33
C TYR A 36 -6.12 8.31 -9.18
N SER A 37 -5.94 9.56 -9.60
CA SER A 37 -4.65 10.25 -9.47
C SER A 37 -4.23 10.38 -8.01
N MET A 38 -5.14 10.82 -7.14
CA MET A 38 -4.85 10.96 -5.70
C MET A 38 -4.53 9.63 -5.03
N LEU A 39 -5.33 8.60 -5.27
CA LEU A 39 -5.15 7.27 -4.68
C LEU A 39 -3.85 6.62 -5.17
N THR A 40 -3.47 6.86 -6.43
CA THR A 40 -2.21 6.39 -6.99
C THR A 40 -1.02 7.10 -6.35
N GLU A 41 -1.10 8.41 -6.10
CA GLU A 41 -0.07 9.18 -5.39
C GLU A 41 0.08 8.69 -3.94
N GLU A 42 -1.03 8.46 -3.23
CA GLU A 42 -1.02 7.87 -1.89
C GLU A 42 -0.38 6.48 -1.88
N ALA A 43 -0.69 5.64 -2.87
CA ALA A 43 -0.08 4.33 -3.03
C ALA A 43 1.45 4.45 -3.26
N GLN A 44 1.90 5.38 -4.10
CA GLN A 44 3.33 5.62 -4.31
C GLN A 44 4.04 6.09 -3.04
N ALA A 45 3.41 6.96 -2.24
CA ALA A 45 3.95 7.39 -0.96
C ALA A 45 4.10 6.21 0.03
N LEU A 46 3.17 5.26 0.02
CA LEU A 46 3.27 4.03 0.82
C LEU A 46 4.38 3.11 0.30
N TRP A 47 4.55 3.00 -1.03
CA TRP A 47 5.63 2.22 -1.62
C TRP A 47 7.01 2.77 -1.28
N ALA A 48 7.19 4.10 -1.31
CA ALA A 48 8.45 4.74 -0.92
C ALA A 48 8.84 4.45 0.54
N GLN A 49 7.85 4.26 1.42
CA GLN A 49 8.08 3.84 2.81
C GLN A 49 8.33 2.33 2.93
N LEU A 50 7.71 1.52 2.08
CA LEU A 50 7.84 0.07 2.07
C LEU A 50 9.18 -0.40 1.50
N GLU A 51 9.65 0.24 0.43
CA GLU A 51 10.84 -0.12 -0.31
C GLU A 51 12.09 -0.33 0.57
N PRO A 52 12.48 0.59 1.49
CA PRO A 52 13.63 0.36 2.35
C PRO A 52 13.43 -0.81 3.32
N LEU A 53 12.19 -1.08 3.75
CA LEU A 53 11.89 -2.20 4.66
C LEU A 53 11.92 -3.55 3.95
N GLU A 54 11.52 -3.61 2.68
CA GLU A 54 11.64 -4.81 1.85
C GLU A 54 13.10 -5.07 1.47
N ARG A 55 13.87 -4.03 1.13
CA ARG A 55 15.32 -4.15 0.87
C ARG A 55 16.10 -4.60 2.10
N ALA A 56 15.72 -4.16 3.30
CA ALA A 56 16.38 -4.57 4.55
C ALA A 56 16.09 -6.03 4.95
N LYS A 57 15.13 -6.70 4.29
CA LYS A 57 14.82 -8.13 4.49
C LYS A 57 15.44 -9.06 3.46
N GLN A 58 15.97 -8.53 2.36
CA GLN A 58 16.72 -9.29 1.36
C GLN A 58 18.13 -9.59 1.88
#